data_AF-A0A844MEK4-F1
#
_entry.id   AF-A0A844MEK4-F1
#
_cell.length_a   1.000
_cell.length_b   1.000
_cell.length_c   1.000
_cell.angle_alpha   90.00
_cell.angle_beta   90.00
_cell.angle_gamma   90.00
#
_symmetry.space_group_name_H-M   'P 1'
#
loop_
_entity.id
_entity.type
_entity.pdbx_description
1 polymer ?
#
loop_
_entity_poly.entity_id
_entity_poly.type
_entity_poly.pdbx_seq_one_letter_code
_entity_poly.pdbx_strand_id
1 'polypeptide(L)'
;MNLSGQQWKQLQEALIDAFTNNSSLEQMLLFGLDKNLDAIAEGGSLENIVFSLIKAAVTQGWLVDLIDAARKENFGNEKLEAIAEKLLPNNSPETYKVSSPKIPRLFRT
;
A
#
# COMPACT_ATOMS: atom_id res chain seq x y z
N MET A 1 3.88 -4.28 11.95
CA MET A 1 2.60 -5.03 11.81
C MET A 1 2.93 -6.50 11.62
N ASN A 2 2.13 -7.41 12.16
CA ASN A 2 2.31 -8.84 11.91
C ASN A 2 1.08 -9.37 11.15
N LEU A 3 1.33 -10.07 10.05
CA LEU A 3 0.28 -10.61 9.17
C LEU A 3 0.03 -12.08 9.50
N SER A 4 -1.23 -12.47 9.66
CA SER A 4 -1.63 -13.88 9.69
C SER A 4 -1.35 -14.55 8.34
N GLY A 5 -1.14 -15.86 8.32
CA GLY A 5 -0.90 -16.60 7.06
C GLY A 5 -1.99 -16.40 6.00
N GLN A 6 -3.24 -16.24 6.43
CA GLN A 6 -4.36 -15.92 5.52
C GLN A 6 -4.28 -14.49 4.96
N GLN A 7 -3.90 -13.50 5.78
CA GLN A 7 -3.74 -12.11 5.35
C GLN A 7 -2.56 -11.97 4.37
N TRP A 8 -1.49 -12.72 4.64
CA TRP A 8 -0.34 -12.86 3.75
C TRP A 8 -0.75 -13.33 2.36
N LYS A 9 -1.49 -14.44 2.30
CA LYS A 9 -1.95 -15.01 1.03
C LYS A 9 -2.87 -14.04 0.29
N GLN A 10 -3.83 -13.43 0.99
CA GLN A 10 -4.76 -12.46 0.39
C GLN A 10 -4.04 -11.23 -0.16
N LEU A 11 -3.03 -10.72 0.55
CA LEU A 11 -2.24 -9.58 0.08
C LEU A 11 -1.39 -9.95 -1.14
N GLN A 12 -0.79 -11.14 -1.13
CA GLN A 12 -0.02 -11.65 -2.27
C GLN A 12 -0.91 -11.79 -3.51
N GLU A 13 -2.09 -12.43 -3.38
CA GLU A 13 -3.05 -12.59 -4.47
C GLU A 13 -3.54 -11.24 -5.00
N ALA A 14 -3.83 -10.27 -4.11
CA ALA A 14 -4.26 -8.94 -4.51
C ALA A 14 -3.17 -8.17 -5.26
N LEU A 15 -1.90 -8.27 -4.84
CA LEU A 15 -0.78 -7.63 -5.53
C LEU A 15 -0.49 -8.27 -6.89
N ILE A 16 -0.58 -9.60 -7.01
CA ILE A 16 -0.42 -10.28 -8.30
C ILE A 16 -1.54 -9.89 -9.27
N ASP A 17 -2.77 -9.78 -8.76
CA ASP A 17 -3.94 -9.38 -9.55
C ASP A 17 -3.85 -7.92 -10.02
N ALA A 18 -3.39 -7.02 -9.14
CA ALA A 18 -3.17 -5.61 -9.46
C ALA A 18 -1.96 -5.39 -10.38
N PHE A 19 -0.91 -6.19 -10.25
CA PHE A 19 0.34 -6.05 -11.00
C PHE A 19 0.67 -7.34 -11.75
N THR A 20 0.08 -7.53 -12.93
CA THR A 20 0.27 -8.74 -13.75
C THR A 20 1.71 -8.88 -14.29
N ASN A 21 2.51 -7.82 -14.25
CA ASN A 21 3.89 -7.79 -14.77
C ASN A 21 4.86 -7.21 -13.73
N ASN A 22 6.08 -7.76 -13.70
CA ASN A 22 7.16 -7.30 -12.82
C ASN A 22 7.48 -5.80 -13.01
N SER A 23 7.47 -5.31 -14.25
CA SER A 23 7.77 -3.90 -14.55
C SER A 23 6.77 -2.93 -13.92
N SER A 24 5.47 -3.28 -13.88
CA SER A 24 4.47 -2.42 -13.25
C SER A 24 4.63 -2.35 -11.73
N LEU A 25 5.02 -3.47 -11.11
CA LEU A 25 5.34 -3.53 -9.69
C LEU A 25 6.60 -2.72 -9.36
N GLU A 26 7.63 -2.82 -10.20
CA GLU A 26 8.88 -2.05 -10.07
C GLU A 26 8.64 -0.55 -10.19
N GLN A 27 7.84 -0.12 -11.18
CA GLN A 27 7.50 1.29 -11.35
C GLN A 27 6.76 1.84 -10.13
N MET A 28 5.79 1.10 -9.59
CA MET A 28 5.08 1.52 -8.38
C MET A 28 6.01 1.63 -7.17
N LEU A 29 6.96 0.70 -7.01
CA LEU A 29 7.95 0.77 -5.93
C LEU A 29 8.90 1.95 -6.09
N LEU A 30 9.39 2.19 -7.30
CA LEU A 30 10.34 3.25 -7.57
C LEU A 30 9.68 4.63 -7.46
N PHE A 31 8.52 4.82 -8.08
CA PHE A 31 7.83 6.12 -8.08
C PHE A 31 7.03 6.38 -6.79
N GLY A 32 6.45 5.33 -6.21
CA GLY A 32 5.61 5.44 -5.01
C GLY A 32 6.39 5.43 -3.71
N LEU A 33 7.51 4.68 -3.64
CA LEU A 33 8.24 4.41 -2.40
C LEU A 33 9.74 4.71 -2.46
N ASP A 34 10.27 5.14 -3.62
CA ASP A 34 11.70 5.32 -3.86
C ASP A 34 12.48 4.01 -3.54
N LYS A 35 11.92 2.87 -3.93
CA LYS A 35 12.50 1.54 -3.69
C LYS A 35 12.76 0.81 -5.01
N ASN A 36 13.90 0.15 -5.07
CA ASN A 36 14.28 -0.68 -6.20
C ASN A 36 13.83 -2.13 -5.97
N LEU A 37 13.09 -2.71 -6.91
CA LEU A 37 12.58 -4.08 -6.81
C LEU A 37 13.71 -5.12 -6.84
N ASP A 38 14.69 -4.98 -7.74
CA ASP A 38 15.87 -5.86 -7.82
C ASP A 38 16.69 -5.88 -6.53
N ALA A 39 16.72 -4.76 -5.80
CA ALA A 39 17.41 -4.68 -4.51
C ALA A 39 16.68 -5.46 -3.39
N ILE A 40 15.40 -5.80 -3.58
CA ILE A 40 14.56 -6.45 -2.58
C ILE A 40 14.30 -7.92 -2.94
N ALA A 41 14.06 -8.20 -4.22
CA ALA A 41 13.75 -9.52 -4.73
C ALA A 41 14.69 -9.83 -5.90
N GLU A 42 15.63 -10.73 -5.68
CA GLU A 42 16.40 -11.33 -6.77
C GLU A 42 15.44 -12.13 -7.66
N GLY A 43 15.49 -11.87 -8.97
CA GLY A 43 14.46 -12.23 -9.94
C GLY A 43 13.93 -13.68 -9.90
N GLY A 44 12.75 -13.89 -10.48
CA GLY A 44 12.07 -15.18 -10.51
C GLY A 44 10.62 -15.03 -10.95
N SER A 45 9.77 -15.96 -10.53
CA SER A 45 8.31 -15.85 -10.74
C SER A 45 7.75 -14.64 -9.99
N LEU A 46 6.76 -13.96 -10.58
CA LEU A 46 6.03 -12.85 -9.96
C LEU A 46 5.56 -13.19 -8.53
N GLU A 47 5.10 -14.42 -8.31
CA GLU A 47 4.70 -14.92 -6.99
C GLU A 47 5.81 -14.82 -5.94
N ASN A 48 7.04 -15.23 -6.30
CA ASN A 48 8.21 -15.18 -5.41
C ASN A 48 8.65 -13.73 -5.15
N ILE A 49 8.61 -12.90 -6.20
CA ILE A 49 8.96 -11.48 -6.11
C ILE A 49 8.01 -10.77 -5.14
N VAL A 50 6.70 -10.94 -5.32
CA VAL A 50 5.67 -10.35 -4.44
C VAL A 50 5.81 -10.90 -3.02
N PHE A 51 6.09 -12.19 -2.84
CA PHE A 51 6.32 -12.76 -1.52
C PHE A 51 7.53 -12.11 -0.80
N SER A 52 8.67 -12.03 -1.47
CA SER A 52 9.88 -11.39 -0.94
C SER A 52 9.66 -9.90 -0.64
N LEU A 53 8.89 -9.22 -1.49
CA LEU A 53 8.52 -7.82 -1.32
C LEU A 53 7.69 -7.60 -0.05
N ILE A 54 6.60 -8.37 0.14
CA ILE A 54 5.78 -8.27 1.35
C ILE A 54 6.63 -8.59 2.59
N LYS A 55 7.54 -9.56 2.49
CA LYS A 55 8.42 -9.95 3.61
C LYS A 55 9.34 -8.80 4.00
N ALA A 56 9.94 -8.14 3.02
CA ALA A 56 10.78 -6.97 3.22
C ALA A 56 9.95 -5.81 3.83
N ALA A 57 8.74 -5.58 3.33
CA ALA A 57 7.84 -4.53 3.82
C ALA A 57 7.46 -4.73 5.29
N VAL A 58 7.15 -5.97 5.67
CA VAL A 58 6.85 -6.35 7.06
C VAL A 58 8.08 -6.17 7.95
N THR A 59 9.24 -6.65 7.49
CA THR A 59 10.49 -6.65 8.28
C THR A 59 11.04 -5.24 8.50
N GLN A 60 10.93 -4.39 7.48
CA GLN A 60 11.45 -3.02 7.50
C GLN A 60 10.39 -1.99 7.91
N GLY A 61 9.13 -2.40 8.11
CA GLY A 61 8.08 -1.56 8.67
C GLY A 61 7.34 -0.64 7.69
N TRP A 62 7.52 -0.80 6.37
CA TRP A 62 6.84 0.00 5.34
C TRP A 62 5.68 -0.73 4.64
N LEU A 63 5.12 -1.76 5.29
CA LEU A 63 3.97 -2.50 4.77
C LEU A 63 2.76 -1.59 4.48
N VAL A 64 2.51 -0.59 5.33
CA VAL A 64 1.39 0.34 5.13
C VAL A 64 1.61 1.17 3.87
N ASP A 65 2.83 1.67 3.68
CA ASP A 65 3.21 2.44 2.49
C ASP A 65 3.10 1.60 1.21
N LEU A 66 3.46 0.32 1.26
CA LEU A 66 3.26 -0.62 0.15
C LEU A 66 1.78 -0.75 -0.24
N ILE A 67 0.90 -0.91 0.73
CA ILE A 67 -0.54 -1.03 0.48
C ILE A 67 -1.08 0.29 -0.08
N ASP A 68 -0.67 1.42 0.48
CA ASP A 68 -1.13 2.74 0.03
C ASP A 68 -0.66 3.09 -1.39
N ALA A 69 0.62 2.83 -1.70
CA ALA A 69 1.17 3.01 -3.04
C ALA A 69 0.48 2.08 -4.07
N ALA A 70 0.27 0.81 -3.71
CA ALA A 70 -0.44 -0.13 -4.56
C ALA A 70 -1.88 0.33 -4.87
N ARG A 71 -2.61 0.88 -3.88
CA ARG A 71 -3.97 1.40 -4.06
C ARG A 71 -4.03 2.64 -4.94
N LYS A 72 -3.03 3.52 -4.85
CA LYS A 72 -2.95 4.73 -5.69
C LYS A 72 -2.72 4.37 -7.14
N GLU A 73 -1.86 3.41 -7.42
CA GLU A 73 -1.55 2.97 -8.79
C GLU A 73 -2.71 2.15 -9.39
N ASN A 74 -3.36 1.28 -8.60
CA ASN A 74 -4.45 0.41 -9.04
C ASN A 74 -5.76 0.77 -8.36
N PHE A 75 -6.18 2.03 -8.53
CA PHE A 75 -7.44 2.50 -8.01
C PHE A 75 -8.60 1.70 -8.62
N GLY A 76 -9.41 1.06 -7.76
CA GLY A 76 -10.55 0.23 -8.16
C GLY A 76 -10.29 -1.27 -8.24
N ASN A 77 -9.11 -1.77 -7.84
CA ASN A 77 -8.91 -3.21 -7.66
C ASN A 77 -9.61 -3.69 -6.36
N GLU A 78 -10.75 -4.37 -6.51
CA GLU A 78 -11.59 -4.83 -5.39
C GLU A 78 -10.85 -5.74 -4.40
N LYS A 79 -9.93 -6.58 -4.88
CA LYS A 79 -9.14 -7.48 -4.01
C LYS A 79 -8.16 -6.70 -3.15
N LEU A 80 -7.51 -5.70 -3.74
CA LEU A 80 -6.57 -4.82 -3.07
C LEU A 80 -7.26 -3.92 -2.04
N GLU A 81 -8.45 -3.40 -2.38
CA GLU A 81 -9.25 -2.63 -1.44
C GLU A 81 -9.71 -3.47 -0.26
N ALA A 82 -10.25 -4.67 -0.50
CA ALA A 82 -10.73 -5.54 0.55
C ALA A 82 -9.64 -5.95 1.55
N ILE A 83 -8.40 -6.19 1.08
CA ILE A 83 -7.28 -6.50 1.98
C ILE A 83 -6.76 -5.25 2.68
N ALA A 84 -6.75 -4.09 2.01
CA ALA A 84 -6.36 -2.84 2.61
C ALA A 84 -7.30 -2.44 3.75
N GLU A 85 -8.61 -2.59 3.60
CA GLU A 85 -9.59 -2.34 4.66
C GLU A 85 -9.37 -3.25 5.88
N LYS A 86 -9.02 -4.51 5.65
CA LYS A 86 -8.73 -5.48 6.74
C LYS A 86 -7.41 -5.18 7.45
N LEU A 87 -6.40 -4.69 6.73
CA LEU A 87 -5.07 -4.42 7.28
C LEU A 87 -4.92 -3.01 7.85
N LEU A 88 -5.73 -2.08 7.35
CA LEU A 88 -5.78 -0.67 7.74
C LEU A 88 -7.19 -0.28 8.22
N PRO A 89 -7.75 -0.96 9.24
CA PRO A 89 -9.13 -0.74 9.69
C PRO A 89 -9.38 0.67 10.25
N ASN A 90 -8.33 1.49 10.44
CA ASN A 90 -8.41 2.85 10.94
C ASN A 90 -8.26 3.93 9.87
N ASN A 91 -8.18 3.59 8.58
CA ASN A 91 -8.21 4.59 7.51
C ASN A 91 -9.66 4.89 7.10
N SER A 92 -10.48 5.30 8.09
CA SER A 92 -11.59 6.20 7.79
C SER A 92 -11.03 7.40 7.02
N PRO A 93 -11.74 7.96 6.02
CA PRO A 93 -11.33 9.18 5.34
C PRO A 93 -11.47 10.42 6.27
N GLU A 94 -10.83 10.41 7.44
CA GLU A 94 -10.84 11.49 8.43
C GLU A 94 -9.49 12.23 8.56
N THR A 95 -8.58 12.09 7.59
CA THR A 95 -7.38 12.95 7.51
C THR A 95 -7.19 13.63 6.16
N TYR A 96 -8.30 14.02 5.53
CA TYR A 96 -8.37 15.36 4.92
C TYR A 96 -9.12 16.28 5.88
N LYS A 97 -8.62 16.44 7.11
CA LYS A 97 -8.78 17.74 7.76
C LYS A 97 -7.95 18.70 6.93
N VAL A 98 -8.56 19.23 5.86
CA VAL A 98 -8.30 20.59 5.45
C VAL A 98 -8.21 21.37 6.75
N SER A 99 -7.00 21.87 7.00
CA SER A 99 -6.76 22.97 7.89
C SER A 99 -7.65 24.10 7.38
N SER A 100 -8.92 24.09 7.81
CA SER A 100 -9.76 25.27 7.74
C SER A 100 -9.16 26.19 8.80
N PRO A 101 -8.55 27.32 8.41
CA PRO A 101 -8.11 28.28 9.41
C PRO A 101 -9.33 28.62 10.26
N LYS A 102 -9.18 28.54 11.59
CA LYS A 102 -10.11 29.16 12.54
C LYS A 102 -10.26 30.61 12.10
N ILE A 103 -11.34 30.95 11.41
CA ILE A 103 -11.74 32.34 11.24
C ILE A 103 -12.13 32.80 12.64
N PRO A 104 -11.40 33.72 13.28
CA PRO A 104 -11.85 34.27 14.55
C PRO A 104 -13.18 34.96 14.30
N ARG A 105 -14.19 34.51 15.03
CA ARG A 105 -15.53 35.08 15.07
C ARG A 105 -15.38 36.50 15.61
N LEU A 106 -15.22 37.48 14.73
CA LEU A 106 -15.27 38.89 15.10
C LEU A 106 -16.71 39.21 15.50
N PHE A 107 -16.96 39.13 16.80
CA PHE A 107 -18.02 39.93 17.41
C PHE A 107 -17.66 41.39 17.22
N ARG A 108 -18.51 42.16 16.56
CA ARG A 108 -18.67 43.56 16.92
C ARG A 108 -20.09 44.07 16.62
N THR A 109 -20.78 44.30 17.73
CA THR A 109 -21.84 45.30 18.04
C THR A 109 -22.55 45.99 16.89
#